data_AF-A0A1H5A2F5-F1
#
_entry.id   AF-A0A1H5A2F5-F1
#
_cell.length_a   1.000
_cell.length_b   1.000
_cell.length_c   1.000
_cell.angle_alpha   90.00
_cell.angle_beta   90.00
_cell.angle_gamma   90.00
#
_symmetry.space_group_name_H-M   'P 1'
#
loop_
_entity.id
_entity.type
_entity.pdbx_description
1 polymer ?
#
loop_
_entity_poly.entity_id
_entity_poly.type
_entity_poly.pdbx_seq_one_letter_code
_entity_poly.pdbx_strand_id
1 'polypeptide(L)'
;MATKTTGAELKAFYNDDQYWRKTPDSGSDDVWHEDLVLVVNGAEVDDHFSIEDDLKNDDQVTIVDGFVTSNIAGFKEVSFESFFKAWRKKQNTAYLSVSVPKEKLEAVRAAIIAAGGSVA
;
A
#
# COMPACT_ATOMS: atom_id res chain seq x y z
N MET A 1 0.11 8.73 13.27
CA MET A 1 0.26 10.06 12.63
C MET A 1 0.06 9.77 11.17
N ALA A 2 -1.01 10.28 10.54
CA ALA A 2 -1.50 9.77 9.27
C ALA A 2 -0.36 9.54 8.25
N THR A 3 -0.28 8.31 7.73
CA THR A 3 0.87 7.89 6.91
C THR A 3 0.58 8.12 5.45
N LYS A 4 1.42 8.93 4.81
CA LYS A 4 1.37 9.18 3.37
C LYS A 4 2.07 8.06 2.60
N THR A 5 1.48 7.70 1.47
CA THR A 5 1.95 6.68 0.53
C THR A 5 1.45 6.99 -0.88
N THR A 6 1.89 6.22 -1.86
CA THR A 6 1.30 6.21 -3.20
C THR A 6 0.37 5.02 -3.38
N GLY A 7 -0.50 5.07 -4.38
CA GLY A 7 -1.32 3.92 -4.72
C GLY A 7 -0.50 2.70 -5.13
N ALA A 8 0.60 2.90 -5.88
CA ALA A 8 1.50 1.81 -6.25
C ALA A 8 2.11 1.09 -5.02
N GLU A 9 2.54 1.85 -4.02
CA GLU A 9 3.11 1.29 -2.79
C GLU A 9 2.05 0.59 -1.95
N LEU A 10 0.85 1.17 -1.83
CA LEU A 10 -0.24 0.57 -1.07
C LEU A 10 -0.72 -0.72 -1.72
N LYS A 11 -0.82 -0.78 -3.06
CA LYS A 11 -1.11 -2.01 -3.81
C LYS A 11 -0.04 -3.07 -3.60
N ALA A 12 1.24 -2.70 -3.66
CA ALA A 12 2.33 -3.63 -3.43
C ALA A 12 2.29 -4.23 -2.02
N PHE A 13 1.93 -3.42 -1.02
CA PHE A 13 1.68 -3.90 0.33
C PHE A 13 0.49 -4.84 0.41
N TYR A 14 -0.65 -4.48 -0.19
CA TYR A 14 -1.89 -5.26 -0.13
C TYR A 14 -1.75 -6.62 -0.81
N ASN A 15 -0.95 -6.69 -1.88
CA ASN A 15 -0.69 -7.90 -2.66
C ASN A 15 0.49 -8.74 -2.13
N ASP A 16 1.08 -8.39 -0.98
CA ASP A 16 2.13 -9.20 -0.34
C ASP A 16 1.51 -10.35 0.48
N ASP A 17 1.08 -11.40 -0.21
CA ASP A 17 0.41 -12.55 0.40
C ASP A 17 1.23 -13.21 1.51
N GLN A 18 2.56 -13.15 1.43
CA GLN A 18 3.45 -13.67 2.48
C GLN A 18 3.37 -12.81 3.74
N TYR A 19 3.31 -11.48 3.60
CA TYR A 19 3.17 -10.56 4.72
C TYR A 19 1.77 -10.63 5.35
N TRP A 20 0.73 -10.76 4.54
CA TRP A 20 -0.67 -10.99 4.94
C TRP A 20 -0.95 -12.43 5.37
N ARG A 21 0.04 -13.32 5.22
CA ARG A 21 -0.04 -14.73 5.64
C ARG A 21 -1.27 -15.46 5.10
N LYS A 22 -1.70 -15.15 3.87
CA LYS A 22 -2.83 -15.87 3.26
C LYS A 22 -2.43 -17.33 3.05
N THR A 23 -2.98 -18.26 3.84
CA THR A 23 -2.75 -19.68 3.62
C THR A 23 -3.81 -20.25 2.66
N PRO A 24 -3.40 -21.05 1.66
CA PRO A 24 -4.36 -21.64 0.71
C PRO A 24 -5.37 -22.60 1.36
N ASP A 25 -5.04 -23.17 2.52
CA ASP A 25 -5.73 -24.33 3.10
C ASP A 25 -6.73 -23.97 4.22
N SER A 26 -6.77 -22.73 4.71
CA SER A 26 -7.60 -22.32 5.86
C SER A 26 -9.05 -21.99 5.50
N GLY A 27 -9.35 -21.77 4.22
CA GLY A 27 -10.68 -21.32 3.76
C GLY A 27 -11.06 -19.89 4.19
N SER A 28 -10.14 -19.14 4.84
CA SER A 28 -10.32 -17.75 5.27
C SER A 28 -8.98 -17.04 5.44
N ASP A 29 -8.91 -15.73 5.20
CA ASP A 29 -7.68 -14.95 5.42
C ASP A 29 -7.21 -15.06 6.88
N ASP A 30 -5.94 -15.45 7.09
CA ASP A 30 -5.39 -15.59 8.44
C ASP A 30 -5.12 -14.23 9.10
N VAL A 31 -4.85 -13.19 8.30
CA VAL A 31 -4.67 -11.79 8.73
C VAL A 31 -5.47 -10.91 7.79
N TRP A 32 -6.33 -10.05 8.34
CA TRP A 32 -7.17 -9.13 7.56
C TRP A 32 -7.23 -7.76 8.24
N HIS A 33 -7.80 -6.78 7.54
CA HIS A 33 -8.03 -5.44 8.07
C HIS A 33 -9.53 -5.15 8.22
N GLU A 34 -9.84 -4.25 9.15
CA GLU A 34 -11.19 -3.75 9.41
C GLU A 34 -11.13 -2.24 9.68
N ASP A 35 -12.26 -1.57 9.51
CA ASP A 35 -12.47 -0.12 9.70
C ASP A 35 -11.41 0.75 9.00
N LEU A 36 -10.97 0.33 7.81
CA LEU A 36 -9.95 1.04 7.04
C LEU A 36 -10.49 2.35 6.48
N VAL A 37 -9.86 3.45 6.88
CA VAL A 37 -10.16 4.79 6.35
C VAL A 37 -8.97 5.29 5.54
N LEU A 38 -9.21 5.53 4.25
CA LEU A 38 -8.22 6.09 3.33
C LEU A 38 -8.70 7.44 2.79
N VAL A 39 -7.75 8.37 2.65
CA VAL A 39 -7.94 9.59 1.87
C VAL A 39 -7.09 9.49 0.62
N VAL A 40 -7.75 9.43 -0.54
CA VAL A 40 -7.13 9.32 -1.87
C VAL A 40 -7.31 10.64 -2.62
N ASN A 41 -6.20 11.24 -3.05
CA ASN A 41 -6.16 12.55 -3.72
C ASN A 41 -6.91 13.66 -2.96
N GLY A 42 -6.92 13.58 -1.62
CA GLY A 42 -7.56 14.57 -0.75
C GLY A 42 -9.04 14.33 -0.47
N ALA A 43 -9.63 13.24 -0.99
CA ALA A 43 -11.00 12.82 -0.68
C ALA A 43 -11.00 11.49 0.08
N GLU A 44 -11.80 11.38 1.13
CA GLU A 44 -12.04 10.10 1.81
C GLU A 44 -12.81 9.17 0.86
N VAL A 45 -12.41 7.90 0.82
CA VAL A 45 -13.07 6.87 0.00
C VAL A 45 -14.09 6.12 0.85
N ASP A 46 -15.15 5.62 0.21
CA ASP A 46 -16.21 4.86 0.89
C ASP A 46 -15.90 3.36 1.00
N ASP A 47 -16.77 2.63 1.70
CA ASP A 47 -16.64 1.18 1.95
C ASP A 47 -16.75 0.32 0.68
N HIS A 48 -17.13 0.88 -0.47
CA HIS A 48 -17.16 0.17 -1.76
C HIS A 48 -15.84 0.31 -2.53
N PHE A 49 -14.89 1.12 -2.03
CA PHE A 49 -13.60 1.32 -2.67
C PHE A 49 -12.69 0.08 -2.56
N SER A 50 -12.28 -0.46 -3.71
CA SER A 50 -11.31 -1.56 -3.83
C SER A 50 -9.88 -1.02 -3.99
N ILE A 51 -8.98 -1.39 -3.06
CA ILE A 51 -7.54 -1.10 -3.19
C ILE A 51 -6.97 -1.74 -4.46
N GLU A 52 -7.47 -2.90 -4.88
CA GLU A 52 -6.96 -3.61 -6.04
C GLU A 52 -7.45 -2.99 -7.36
N ASP A 53 -8.75 -2.69 -7.43
CA ASP A 53 -9.42 -2.29 -8.68
C ASP A 53 -9.50 -0.78 -8.89
N ASP A 54 -9.81 0.00 -7.84
CA ASP A 54 -10.15 1.42 -7.98
C ASP A 54 -8.93 2.34 -7.82
N LEU A 55 -7.97 1.94 -6.97
CA LEU A 55 -6.79 2.75 -6.67
C LEU A 55 -5.87 2.83 -7.90
N LYS A 56 -5.34 4.01 -8.24
CA LYS A 56 -4.34 4.15 -9.32
C LYS A 56 -2.94 4.24 -8.75
N ASN A 57 -1.95 3.81 -9.55
CA ASN A 57 -0.55 3.76 -9.10
C ASN A 57 -0.01 5.13 -8.65
N ASP A 58 -0.44 6.20 -9.31
CA ASP A 58 -0.02 7.58 -9.11
C ASP A 58 -0.86 8.35 -8.07
N ASP A 59 -1.91 7.74 -7.53
CA ASP A 59 -2.75 8.40 -6.52
C ASP A 59 -1.95 8.69 -5.25
N GLN A 60 -2.20 9.86 -4.66
CA GLN A 60 -1.68 10.22 -3.35
C GLN A 60 -2.61 9.66 -2.28
N VAL A 61 -2.09 8.80 -1.42
CA VAL A 61 -2.91 8.14 -0.39
C VAL A 61 -2.43 8.54 0.99
N THR A 62 -3.39 8.81 1.87
CA THR A 62 -3.17 8.96 3.31
C THR A 62 -3.95 7.87 4.04
N ILE A 63 -3.23 7.03 4.77
CA ILE A 63 -3.81 6.05 5.69
C ILE A 63 -4.19 6.82 6.96
N VAL A 64 -5.50 6.92 7.22
CA VAL A 64 -6.06 7.71 8.32
C VAL A 64 -6.31 6.83 9.54
N ASP A 65 -7.02 5.73 9.34
CA ASP A 65 -7.40 4.81 10.41
C ASP A 65 -7.55 3.38 9.89
N GLY A 66 -7.84 2.46 10.81
CA GLY A 66 -8.05 1.05 10.55
C GLY A 66 -7.12 0.19 11.38
N PHE A 67 -7.52 -1.06 11.58
CA PHE A 67 -6.74 -2.03 12.33
C PHE A 67 -6.57 -3.33 11.54
N VAL A 68 -5.54 -4.07 11.94
CA VAL A 68 -5.21 -5.37 11.38
C VAL A 68 -5.33 -6.38 12.51
N THR A 69 -6.09 -7.42 12.23
CA THR A 69 -6.38 -8.51 13.18
C THR A 69 -6.20 -9.86 12.49
N SER A 70 -6.34 -10.94 13.27
CA SER A 70 -5.98 -12.28 12.83
C SER A 70 -6.60 -13.34 13.72
N ASN A 71 -6.89 -14.51 13.14
CA ASN A 71 -7.27 -15.73 13.88
C ASN A 71 -6.04 -16.49 14.42
N ILE A 72 -4.82 -16.04 14.14
CA ILE A 72 -3.58 -16.66 14.60
C ILE A 72 -3.43 -16.43 16.11
N ALA A 73 -3.28 -17.54 16.86
CA ALA A 73 -3.09 -17.49 18.31
C ALA A 73 -1.91 -16.58 18.71
N GLY A 74 -2.17 -15.63 19.61
CA GLY A 74 -1.17 -14.70 20.12
C GLY A 74 -0.87 -13.50 19.20
N PHE A 75 -1.56 -13.37 18.07
CA PHE A 75 -1.53 -12.14 17.29
C PHE A 75 -2.16 -11.00 18.12
N LYS A 76 -1.48 -9.85 18.14
CA LYS A 76 -2.02 -8.64 18.76
C LYS A 76 -2.53 -7.75 17.66
N GLU A 77 -3.76 -7.28 17.80
CA GLU A 77 -4.30 -6.23 16.96
C GLU A 77 -3.34 -5.02 16.94
N VAL A 78 -3.14 -4.47 15.75
CA VAL A 78 -2.30 -3.29 15.52
C VAL A 78 -3.02 -2.35 14.57
N SER A 79 -2.67 -1.07 14.60
CA SER A 79 -3.17 -0.16 13.57
C SER A 79 -2.64 -0.57 12.19
N PHE A 80 -3.48 -0.42 11.17
CA PHE A 80 -3.11 -0.62 9.76
C PHE A 80 -1.90 0.23 9.40
N GLU A 81 -1.85 1.47 9.91
CA GLU A 81 -0.71 2.38 9.79
C GLU A 81 0.60 1.73 10.27
N SER A 82 0.58 1.09 11.44
CA SER A 82 1.77 0.47 12.04
C SER A 82 2.16 -0.82 11.31
N PHE A 83 1.18 -1.61 10.89
CA PHE A 83 1.39 -2.82 10.10
C PHE A 83 2.04 -2.49 8.75
N PHE A 84 1.48 -1.51 8.03
CA PHE A 84 2.04 -1.00 6.78
C PHE A 84 3.47 -0.43 6.96
N LYS A 85 3.72 0.37 8.00
CA LYS A 85 5.07 0.88 8.28
C LYS A 85 6.08 -0.23 8.56
N ALA A 86 5.66 -1.29 9.26
CA ALA A 86 6.50 -2.43 9.53
C ALA A 86 6.82 -3.23 8.26
N TRP A 87 5.86 -3.35 7.32
CA TRP A 87 6.10 -3.88 5.98
C TRP A 87 7.09 -3.01 5.20
N ARG A 88 6.82 -1.70 5.12
CA ARG A 88 7.64 -0.73 4.38
C ARG A 88 9.10 -0.76 4.85
N LYS A 89 9.34 -0.90 6.15
CA LYS A 89 10.70 -0.98 6.73
C LYS A 89 11.48 -2.24 6.29
N LYS A 90 10.80 -3.31 5.88
CA LYS A 90 11.44 -4.53 5.36
C LYS A 90 11.80 -4.42 3.87
N GLN A 91 11.25 -3.45 3.17
CA GLN A 91 11.52 -3.24 1.76
C GLN A 91 12.91 -2.62 1.56
N ASN A 92 13.63 -3.09 0.56
CA ASN A 92 14.91 -2.51 0.12
C ASN A 92 14.72 -1.49 -1.02
N THR A 93 13.48 -1.21 -1.37
CA THR A 93 13.05 -0.27 -2.41
C THR A 93 12.26 0.86 -1.77
N ALA A 94 12.29 2.04 -2.41
CA ALA A 94 11.51 3.19 -1.99
C ALA A 94 10.57 3.61 -3.13
N TYR A 95 9.36 4.03 -2.76
CA TYR A 95 8.37 4.56 -3.71
C TYR A 95 8.43 6.08 -3.73
N LEU A 96 8.42 6.68 -4.92
CA LEU A 96 8.52 8.11 -5.14
C LEU A 96 7.29 8.61 -5.90
N SER A 97 6.64 9.65 -5.38
CA SER A 97 5.65 10.43 -6.13
C SER A 97 6.31 11.70 -6.63
N VAL A 98 6.39 11.89 -7.95
CA VAL A 98 7.07 13.04 -8.56
C VAL A 98 6.18 13.69 -9.62
N SER A 99 6.28 15.01 -9.76
CA SER A 99 5.66 15.77 -10.85
C SER A 99 6.74 16.36 -11.73
N VAL A 100 6.64 16.15 -13.04
CA VAL A 100 7.64 16.57 -14.02
C VAL A 100 6.96 17.15 -15.26
N PRO A 101 7.61 18.06 -16.02
CA PRO A 101 7.10 18.52 -17.30
C PRO A 101 6.87 17.33 -18.25
N LYS A 102 5.78 17.37 -19.03
CA LYS A 102 5.37 16.24 -19.89
C LYS A 102 6.46 15.84 -20.87
N GLU A 103 7.20 16.80 -21.41
CA GLU A 103 8.32 16.61 -22.32
C GLU A 103 9.56 15.96 -21.68
N LYS A 104 9.58 15.82 -20.35
CA LYS A 104 10.66 15.17 -19.59
C LYS A 104 10.29 13.79 -19.05
N LEU A 105 9.04 13.36 -19.20
CA LEU A 105 8.54 12.09 -18.65
C LEU A 105 9.43 10.90 -19.02
N GLU A 106 9.69 10.70 -20.31
CA GLU A 106 10.50 9.57 -20.79
C GLU A 106 11.95 9.61 -20.30
N ALA A 107 12.54 10.81 -20.21
CA ALA A 107 13.90 10.97 -19.70
C ALA A 107 13.99 10.59 -18.21
N VAL A 108 12.99 10.97 -17.42
CA VAL A 108 12.91 10.62 -15.99
C VAL A 108 12.66 9.11 -15.83
N ARG A 109 11.76 8.53 -16.64
CA ARG A 109 11.50 7.09 -16.65
C ARG A 109 12.76 6.29 -16.96
N ALA A 110 13.50 6.69 -18.00
CA ALA A 110 14.76 6.07 -18.37
C ALA A 110 15.81 6.17 -17.26
N ALA A 111 15.91 7.32 -16.57
CA ALA A 111 16.83 7.50 -15.46
C ALA A 111 16.51 6.59 -14.26
N ILE A 112 15.22 6.41 -13.94
CA ILE A 112 14.79 5.50 -12.87
C ILE A 112 15.16 4.05 -13.21
N ILE A 113 14.91 3.61 -14.45
CA ILE A 113 15.27 2.27 -14.92
C ILE A 113 16.79 2.06 -14.90
N ALA A 114 17.56 3.05 -15.36
CA ALA A 114 19.03 2.99 -15.36
C ALA A 114 19.61 2.91 -13.93
N ALA A 115 18.91 3.43 -12.93
CA ALA A 115 19.27 3.30 -11.52
C ALA A 115 18.85 1.95 -10.89
N GLY A 116 18.28 1.03 -11.68
CA GLY A 116 17.76 -0.26 -11.19
C GLY A 116 16.38 -0.17 -10.54
N GLY A 117 15.71 0.98 -10.67
CA GLY A 117 14.34 1.17 -10.22
C GLY A 117 13.32 0.65 -11.23
N SER A 118 12.04 0.70 -10.84
CA SER A 118 10.91 0.40 -11.71
C SER A 118 9.94 1.58 -11.73
N VAL A 119 9.20 1.72 -12.84
CA VAL A 119 8.14 2.72 -13.00
C VAL A 119 6.88 1.97 -13.40
N ALA A 120 5.93 1.91 -12.46
CA ALA A 120 4.61 1.30 -12.62
C ALA A 120 3.58 2.30 -13.18
#